data_AF-A0A3D1LZ13-F1
#
_entry.id   AF-A0A3D1LZ13-F1
#
_cell.length_a   1.000
_cell.length_b   1.000
_cell.length_c   1.000
_cell.angle_alpha   90.00
_cell.angle_beta   90.00
_cell.angle_gamma   90.00
#
_symmetry.space_group_name_H-M   'P 1'
#
loop_
_entity.id
_entity.type
_entity.pdbx_description
1 polymer ?
#
loop_
_entity_poly.entity_id
_entity_poly.type
_entity_poly.pdbx_seq_one_letter_code
_entity_poly.pdbx_strand_id
1 'polypeptide(L)'
;MPKAKENVAQMQYAYHLWSQNDSTRKDIYQKMVKKFGTLTTVSFSTLNRWISQYRALPEAEVIQDQPYEWKWLANYGIPWQEGSLVDELHKEYQFRTKSFPSGRHIKWLWREWHLEGQGYRPRELPNTDDTTFFWEQVLKSVYRRVEEEKMEYIAKNLNWRYSSNHQMVGKDPLKYEKSASITHEEDNDSN
;
A
#
# COMPACT_ATOMS: atom_id res chain seq x y z
N MET A 1 -4.71 -8.03 -27.86
CA MET A 1 -3.81 -7.26 -26.99
C MET A 1 -4.28 -7.41 -25.55
N PRO A 2 -3.44 -7.83 -24.58
CA PRO A 2 -3.89 -8.03 -23.21
C PRO A 2 -4.33 -6.70 -22.61
N LYS A 3 -5.49 -6.70 -21.94
CA LYS A 3 -6.19 -5.50 -21.49
C LYS A 3 -5.32 -4.73 -20.48
N ALA A 4 -5.14 -3.43 -20.71
CA ALA A 4 -4.27 -2.57 -19.92
C ALA A 4 -4.56 -2.58 -18.40
N LYS A 5 -5.81 -2.86 -17.98
CA LYS A 5 -6.19 -2.99 -16.57
C LYS A 5 -5.78 -4.34 -15.94
N GLU A 6 -5.72 -5.44 -16.71
CA GLU A 6 -5.44 -6.78 -16.18
C GLU A 6 -3.96 -6.96 -15.77
N ASN A 7 -3.06 -6.11 -16.29
CA ASN A 7 -1.64 -6.21 -16.01
C ASN A 7 -1.12 -5.31 -14.88
N VAL A 8 -1.91 -4.34 -14.40
CA VAL A 8 -1.43 -3.39 -13.39
C VAL A 8 -1.04 -4.11 -12.11
N ALA A 9 -1.92 -4.95 -11.55
CA ALA A 9 -1.63 -5.71 -10.32
C ALA A 9 -0.39 -6.63 -10.45
N GLN A 10 -0.21 -7.26 -11.61
CA GLN A 10 0.96 -8.11 -11.87
C GLN A 10 2.25 -7.29 -11.99
N MET A 11 2.15 -6.13 -12.64
CA MET A 11 3.26 -5.20 -12.83
C MET A 11 3.71 -4.58 -11.51
N GLN A 12 2.77 -4.17 -10.67
CA GLN A 12 3.01 -3.71 -9.29
C GLN A 12 3.71 -4.77 -8.44
N TYR A 13 3.22 -6.01 -8.52
CA TYR A 13 3.83 -7.12 -7.80
C TYR A 13 5.24 -7.43 -8.32
N ALA A 14 5.45 -7.39 -9.65
CA ALA A 14 6.77 -7.53 -10.25
C ALA A 14 7.74 -6.43 -9.81
N TYR A 15 7.25 -5.18 -9.72
CA TYR A 15 8.03 -4.06 -9.21
C TYR A 15 8.44 -4.28 -7.76
N HIS A 16 7.51 -4.66 -6.89
CA HIS A 16 7.81 -4.96 -5.48
C HIS A 16 8.87 -6.04 -5.31
N LEU A 17 8.79 -7.12 -6.09
CA LEU A 17 9.79 -8.18 -6.06
C LEU A 17 11.15 -7.74 -6.64
N TRP A 18 11.12 -6.87 -7.65
CA TRP A 18 12.34 -6.32 -8.25
C TRP A 18 13.03 -5.32 -7.31
N SER A 19 12.27 -4.44 -6.66
CA SER A 19 12.83 -3.41 -5.79
C SER A 19 13.60 -4.06 -4.65
N GLN A 20 13.08 -5.10 -4.01
CA GLN A 20 13.74 -5.80 -2.89
C GLN A 20 15.13 -6.40 -3.19
N ASN A 21 15.62 -6.35 -4.44
CA ASN A 21 16.98 -6.75 -4.88
C ASN A 21 17.40 -8.21 -4.61
N ASP A 22 16.55 -9.02 -3.97
CA ASP A 22 16.83 -10.40 -3.55
C ASP A 22 16.36 -11.46 -4.55
N SER A 23 16.06 -11.11 -5.80
CA SER A 23 15.45 -12.06 -6.74
C SER A 23 15.94 -11.87 -8.17
N THR A 24 16.34 -12.96 -8.81
CA THR A 24 16.64 -12.95 -10.24
C THR A 24 15.35 -12.78 -11.05
N ARG A 25 15.47 -12.42 -12.34
CA ARG A 25 14.28 -12.30 -13.22
C ARG A 25 13.47 -13.60 -13.27
N LYS A 26 14.12 -14.75 -13.18
CA LYS A 26 13.46 -16.07 -13.13
C LYS A 26 12.69 -16.26 -11.83
N ASP A 27 13.28 -15.88 -10.69
CA ASP A 27 12.62 -15.98 -9.38
C ASP A 27 11.40 -15.06 -9.29
N ILE A 28 11.53 -13.84 -9.81
CA ILE A 28 10.40 -12.89 -9.89
C ILE A 28 9.26 -13.52 -10.70
N TYR A 29 9.57 -14.10 -11.86
CA TYR A 29 8.56 -14.76 -12.69
C TYR A 29 7.90 -15.94 -11.99
N GLN A 30 8.67 -16.80 -11.34
CA GLN A 30 8.12 -17.94 -10.60
C GLN A 30 7.21 -17.50 -9.46
N LYS A 31 7.59 -16.46 -8.71
CA LYS A 31 6.76 -15.85 -7.68
C LYS A 31 5.47 -15.25 -8.26
N MET A 32 5.53 -14.62 -9.44
CA MET A 32 4.34 -14.13 -10.14
C MET A 32 3.41 -15.28 -10.55
N VAL A 33 3.94 -16.34 -11.18
CA VAL A 33 3.17 -17.54 -11.57
C VAL A 33 2.50 -18.18 -10.36
N LYS A 34 3.21 -18.27 -9.23
CA LYS A 34 2.66 -18.79 -7.98
C LYS A 34 1.51 -17.94 -7.45
N LYS A 35 1.56 -16.61 -7.60
CA LYS A 35 0.55 -15.68 -7.09
C LYS A 35 -0.68 -15.58 -8.00
N PHE A 36 -0.48 -15.48 -9.32
CA PHE A 36 -1.57 -15.19 -10.25
C PHE A 36 -2.06 -16.44 -10.99
N GLY A 37 -1.23 -17.47 -11.12
CA GLY A 37 -1.49 -18.68 -11.89
C GLY A 37 -0.83 -18.66 -13.27
N THR A 38 -0.51 -19.84 -13.80
CA THR A 38 0.27 -19.98 -15.05
C THR A 38 -0.41 -19.39 -16.28
N LEU A 39 -1.74 -19.51 -16.38
CA LEU A 39 -2.52 -19.07 -17.56
C LEU A 39 -2.82 -17.57 -17.56
N THR A 40 -2.78 -16.94 -16.40
CA THR A 40 -3.12 -15.52 -16.21
C THR A 40 -1.87 -14.65 -16.11
N THR A 41 -0.73 -15.24 -15.71
CA THR A 41 0.53 -14.51 -15.57
C THR A 41 1.02 -14.03 -16.93
N VAL A 42 1.48 -12.79 -17.00
CA VAL A 42 2.09 -12.24 -18.21
C VAL A 42 3.28 -13.07 -18.68
N SER A 43 3.65 -12.96 -19.95
CA SER A 43 4.82 -13.67 -20.48
C SER A 43 6.13 -13.21 -19.81
N PHE A 44 7.13 -14.09 -19.79
CA PHE A 44 8.48 -13.76 -19.33
C PHE A 44 9.10 -12.58 -20.10
N SER A 45 8.80 -12.46 -21.41
CA SER A 45 9.21 -11.32 -22.22
C SER A 45 8.61 -9.99 -21.75
N THR A 46 7.36 -10.01 -21.30
CA THR A 46 6.69 -8.83 -20.74
C THR A 46 7.34 -8.42 -19.42
N LEU A 47 7.64 -9.39 -18.54
CA LEU A 47 8.39 -9.14 -17.31
C LEU A 47 9.76 -8.52 -17.58
N ASN A 48 10.52 -9.05 -18.54
CA ASN A 48 11.84 -8.49 -18.89
C ASN A 48 11.74 -7.03 -19.34
N ARG A 49 10.72 -6.69 -20.13
CA ARG A 49 10.46 -5.31 -20.54
C ARG A 49 10.17 -4.41 -19.34
N TRP A 50 9.34 -4.86 -18.40
CA TRP A 50 9.06 -4.10 -17.17
C TRP A 50 10.32 -3.88 -16.33
N ILE A 51 11.12 -4.92 -16.12
CA ILE A 51 12.38 -4.79 -15.35
C ILE A 51 13.33 -3.79 -16.02
N SER A 52 13.41 -3.76 -17.36
CA SER A 52 14.20 -2.75 -18.06
C SER A 52 13.66 -1.33 -17.85
N GLN A 53 12.34 -1.16 -17.78
CA GLN A 53 11.71 0.12 -17.45
C GLN A 53 11.99 0.54 -16.00
N TYR A 54 11.92 -0.40 -15.05
CA TYR A 54 12.18 -0.13 -13.63
C TYR A 54 13.61 0.36 -13.38
N ARG A 55 14.58 -0.21 -14.09
CA ARG A 55 15.98 0.22 -14.01
C ARG A 55 16.23 1.65 -14.49
N ALA A 56 15.30 2.23 -15.25
CA ALA A 56 15.37 3.62 -15.68
C ALA A 56 14.78 4.59 -14.65
N LEU A 57 14.17 4.09 -13.56
CA LEU A 57 13.63 4.95 -12.50
C LEU A 57 14.78 5.57 -11.69
N PRO A 58 14.62 6.83 -11.24
CA PRO A 58 15.57 7.46 -10.33
C PRO A 58 15.82 6.64 -9.06
N GLU A 59 17.10 6.44 -8.73
CA GLU A 59 17.53 5.67 -7.55
C GLU A 59 16.93 6.24 -6.25
N ALA A 60 16.84 7.56 -6.14
CA ALA A 60 16.25 8.25 -4.99
C ALA A 60 14.76 7.93 -4.75
N GLU A 61 14.06 7.37 -5.74
CA GLU A 61 12.67 6.95 -5.60
C GLU A 61 12.56 5.45 -5.34
N VAL A 62 13.44 4.66 -5.97
CA VAL A 62 13.54 3.21 -5.72
C VAL A 62 13.99 2.93 -4.28
N ILE A 63 14.88 3.76 -3.72
CA ILE A 63 15.35 3.62 -2.33
C ILE A 63 14.22 3.78 -1.30
N GLN A 64 13.18 4.56 -1.62
CA GLN A 64 12.00 4.70 -0.75
C GLN A 64 11.18 3.40 -0.69
N ASP A 65 11.29 2.52 -1.68
CA ASP A 65 10.56 1.25 -1.73
C ASP A 65 11.37 0.07 -1.16
N GLN A 66 12.61 0.32 -0.70
CA GLN A 66 13.45 -0.64 0.03
C GLN A 66 13.08 -0.69 1.52
N PRO A 67 13.51 -1.74 2.25
CA PRO A 67 13.49 -1.73 3.71
C PRO A 67 14.06 -0.42 4.26
N TYR A 68 13.37 0.17 5.24
CA TYR A 68 13.81 1.42 5.84
C TYR A 68 15.19 1.28 6.48
N GLU A 69 16.08 2.22 6.14
CA GLU A 69 17.33 2.45 6.85
C GLU A 69 17.44 3.91 7.33
N TRP A 70 17.83 4.09 8.59
CA TRP A 70 17.99 5.40 9.24
C TRP A 70 18.96 6.33 8.52
N LYS A 71 20.02 5.78 7.91
CA LYS A 71 21.02 6.58 7.19
C LYS A 71 20.47 7.26 5.92
N TRP A 72 19.25 6.92 5.50
CA TRP A 72 18.61 7.46 4.29
C TRP A 72 17.45 8.43 4.59
N LEU A 73 17.36 8.98 5.81
CA LEU A 73 16.31 9.95 6.18
C LEU A 73 16.12 11.08 5.16
N ALA A 74 17.22 11.63 4.65
CA ALA A 74 17.19 12.67 3.63
C ALA A 74 16.50 12.21 2.32
N ASN A 75 16.70 10.95 1.90
CA ASN A 75 16.04 10.38 0.73
C ASN A 75 14.53 10.22 0.91
N TYR A 76 14.06 10.12 2.16
CA TYR A 76 12.64 10.07 2.49
C TYR A 76 12.03 11.47 2.65
N GLY A 77 12.84 12.53 2.59
CA GLY A 77 12.41 13.90 2.86
C GLY A 77 12.15 14.17 4.34
N ILE A 78 12.80 13.41 5.24
CA ILE A 78 12.67 13.55 6.69
C ILE A 78 13.92 14.25 7.25
N PRO A 79 13.78 15.33 8.03
CA PRO A 79 14.92 15.98 8.69
C PRO A 79 15.67 15.03 9.63
N TRP A 80 16.99 15.14 9.69
CA TRP A 80 17.83 14.30 10.56
C TRP A 80 17.46 14.41 12.05
N GLN A 81 16.98 15.58 12.47
CA GLN A 81 16.54 15.86 13.84
C GLN A 81 15.37 14.97 14.27
N GLU A 82 14.56 14.51 13.32
CA GLU A 82 13.41 13.63 13.55
C GLU A 82 13.83 12.15 13.67
N GLY A 83 15.11 11.83 13.50
CA GLY A 83 15.58 10.44 13.44
C GLY A 83 15.21 9.60 14.65
N SER A 84 15.20 10.19 15.86
CA SER A 84 14.76 9.48 17.06
C SER A 84 13.27 9.14 17.04
N LEU A 85 12.41 10.06 16.63
CA LEU A 85 10.97 9.83 16.48
C LEU A 85 10.73 8.75 15.41
N VAL A 86 11.41 8.85 14.28
CA VAL A 86 11.28 7.88 13.18
C VAL A 86 11.66 6.47 13.62
N ASP A 87 12.72 6.31 14.42
CA ASP A 87 13.12 5.01 14.95
C ASP A 87 12.09 4.44 15.93
N GLU A 88 11.40 5.29 16.70
CA GLU A 88 10.28 4.87 17.54
C GLU A 88 9.09 4.42 16.69
N LEU A 89 8.72 5.20 15.66
CA LEU A 89 7.68 4.84 14.69
C LEU A 89 7.99 3.53 13.97
N HIS A 90 9.25 3.31 13.59
CA HIS A 90 9.70 2.07 12.97
C HIS A 90 9.51 0.86 13.89
N LYS A 91 9.93 0.96 15.16
CA LYS A 91 9.75 -0.10 16.16
C LYS A 91 8.28 -0.39 16.40
N GLU A 92 7.45 0.64 16.49
CA GLU A 92 6.01 0.49 16.71
C GLU A 92 5.32 -0.18 15.52
N TYR A 93 5.66 0.24 14.31
CA TYR A 93 5.19 -0.42 13.09
C TYR A 93 5.58 -1.91 13.07
N GLN A 94 6.83 -2.24 13.41
CA GLN A 94 7.30 -3.62 13.45
C GLN A 94 6.57 -4.43 14.53
N PHE A 95 6.35 -3.83 15.71
CA PHE A 95 5.63 -4.46 16.81
C PHE A 95 4.20 -4.82 16.40
N ARG A 96 3.50 -3.93 15.69
CA ARG A 96 2.09 -4.13 15.30
C ARG A 96 1.92 -4.99 14.05
N THR A 97 2.70 -4.75 13.01
CA THR A 97 2.53 -5.44 11.71
C THR A 97 3.33 -6.74 11.61
N LYS A 98 4.27 -6.97 12.53
CA LYS A 98 5.26 -8.07 12.46
C LYS A 98 6.07 -8.08 11.17
N SER A 99 6.20 -6.92 10.51
CA SER A 99 6.88 -6.73 9.24
C SER A 99 7.79 -5.49 9.28
N PHE A 100 8.78 -5.43 8.39
CA PHE A 100 9.61 -4.25 8.24
C PHE A 100 8.98 -3.27 7.25
N PRO A 101 8.85 -1.98 7.60
CA PRO A 101 8.34 -0.97 6.69
C PRO A 101 9.38 -0.63 5.63
N SER A 102 8.91 -0.14 4.47
CA SER A 102 9.80 0.53 3.52
C SER A 102 10.06 1.98 3.93
N GLY A 103 11.05 2.63 3.33
CA GLY A 103 11.29 4.06 3.51
C GLY A 103 10.04 4.94 3.26
N ARG A 104 9.24 4.60 2.23
CA ARG A 104 7.98 5.27 1.87
C ARG A 104 6.90 5.07 2.93
N HIS A 105 6.83 3.88 3.54
CA HIS A 105 5.92 3.66 4.69
C HIS A 105 6.30 4.54 5.86
N ILE A 106 7.59 4.60 6.20
CA ILE A 106 8.09 5.44 7.28
C ILE A 106 7.85 6.94 7.02
N LYS A 107 8.10 7.40 5.79
CA LYS A 107 7.80 8.77 5.35
C LYS A 107 6.34 9.15 5.63
N TRP A 108 5.40 8.29 5.25
CA TRP A 108 3.98 8.56 5.46
C TRP A 108 3.57 8.41 6.92
N LEU A 109 4.13 7.45 7.64
CA LEU A 109 3.90 7.28 9.07
C LEU A 109 4.32 8.52 9.86
N TRP A 110 5.51 9.06 9.55
CA TRP A 110 6.00 10.31 10.12
C TRP A 110 5.12 11.51 9.76
N ARG A 111 4.63 11.59 8.52
CA ARG A 111 3.71 12.67 8.10
C ARG A 111 2.37 12.62 8.82
N GLU A 112 1.73 11.46 8.88
CA GLU A 112 0.44 11.29 9.56
C GLU A 112 0.58 11.65 11.05
N TRP A 113 1.69 11.27 11.68
CA TRP A 113 2.02 11.63 13.05
C TRP A 113 2.00 13.16 13.29
N HIS A 114 2.62 13.92 12.39
CA HIS A 114 2.64 15.39 12.48
C HIS A 114 1.32 16.04 12.08
N LEU A 115 0.57 15.47 11.14
CA LEU A 115 -0.72 16.02 10.68
C LEU A 115 -1.79 15.92 11.75
N GLU A 116 -1.76 14.87 12.56
CA GLU A 116 -2.72 14.69 13.65
C GLU A 116 -2.37 15.49 14.91
N GLY A 117 -1.27 16.28 14.87
CA GLY A 117 -0.90 17.19 15.95
C GLY A 117 -0.63 16.50 17.29
N GLN A 118 -0.27 15.21 17.27
CA GLN A 118 -0.12 14.43 18.48
C GLN A 118 1.17 14.83 19.21
N GLY A 119 1.00 15.46 20.37
CA GLY A 119 2.10 15.80 21.29
C GLY A 119 2.65 14.60 22.07
N TYR A 120 2.07 13.42 21.89
CA TYR A 120 2.52 12.17 22.52
C TYR A 120 3.51 11.44 21.61
N ARG A 121 4.46 10.68 22.16
CA ARG A 121 5.34 9.78 21.40
C ARG A 121 4.76 8.36 21.30
N PRO A 122 5.11 7.53 20.30
CA PRO A 122 4.60 6.16 20.17
C PRO A 122 4.79 5.31 21.43
N ARG A 123 5.94 5.46 22.11
CA ARG A 123 6.26 4.76 23.36
C ARG A 123 5.44 5.25 24.56
N GLU A 124 4.95 6.47 24.52
CA GLU A 124 4.19 7.10 25.60
C GLU A 124 2.69 6.81 25.50
N LEU A 125 2.22 6.32 24.35
CA LEU A 125 0.83 5.92 24.18
C LEU A 125 0.54 4.65 25.01
N PRO A 126 -0.43 4.70 25.94
CA PRO A 126 -0.76 3.55 26.77
C PRO A 126 -1.40 2.45 25.91
N ASN A 127 -0.90 1.22 25.97
CA ASN A 127 -1.40 0.11 25.15
C ASN A 127 -2.82 -0.34 25.58
N THR A 128 -3.81 0.42 25.11
CA THR A 128 -5.25 0.29 25.36
C THR A 128 -5.98 0.03 24.04
N ASP A 129 -7.25 -0.38 24.12
CA ASP A 129 -8.08 -0.61 22.93
C ASP A 129 -8.16 0.64 22.04
N ASP A 130 -8.32 1.83 22.65
CA ASP A 130 -8.37 3.10 21.93
C ASP A 130 -7.07 3.39 21.16
N THR A 131 -5.90 3.17 21.79
CA THR A 131 -4.63 3.34 21.10
C THR A 131 -4.39 2.30 20.01
N THR A 132 -4.94 1.10 20.17
CA THR A 132 -4.84 0.06 19.15
C THR A 132 -5.67 0.44 17.93
N PHE A 133 -6.92 0.84 18.13
CA PHE A 133 -7.79 1.34 17.08
C PHE A 133 -7.18 2.56 16.37
N PHE A 134 -6.60 3.48 17.14
CA PHE A 134 -5.87 4.63 16.61
C PHE A 134 -4.76 4.20 15.64
N TRP A 135 -3.86 3.33 16.09
CA TRP A 135 -2.76 2.83 15.24
C TRP A 135 -3.27 2.07 14.02
N GLU A 136 -4.37 1.33 14.13
CA GLU A 136 -5.00 0.69 12.97
C GLU A 136 -5.46 1.71 11.92
N GLN A 137 -6.06 2.82 12.34
CA GLN A 137 -6.45 3.89 11.41
C GLN A 137 -5.24 4.55 10.76
N VAL A 138 -4.21 4.87 11.54
CA VAL A 138 -2.95 5.44 11.02
C VAL A 138 -2.33 4.50 10.00
N LEU A 139 -2.14 3.22 10.35
CA LEU A 139 -1.55 2.23 9.45
C LEU A 139 -2.38 2.07 8.17
N LYS A 140 -3.71 2.04 8.27
CA LYS A 140 -4.60 1.99 7.11
C LYS A 140 -4.46 3.21 6.21
N SER A 141 -4.35 4.41 6.79
CA SER A 141 -4.09 5.63 6.00
C SER A 141 -2.72 5.56 5.32
N VAL A 142 -1.68 5.20 6.06
CA VAL A 142 -0.31 5.06 5.55
C VAL A 142 -0.25 4.08 4.38
N TYR A 143 -0.81 2.87 4.51
CA TYR A 143 -0.81 1.91 3.40
C TYR A 143 -1.48 2.45 2.14
N ARG A 144 -2.63 3.11 2.29
CA ARG A 144 -3.33 3.74 1.17
C ARG A 144 -2.46 4.82 0.51
N ARG A 145 -1.89 5.72 1.31
CA ARG A 145 -1.06 6.84 0.81
C ARG A 145 0.23 6.37 0.13
N VAL A 146 0.87 5.35 0.68
CA VAL A 146 2.06 4.72 0.11
C VAL A 146 1.76 4.15 -1.26
N GLU A 147 0.66 3.39 -1.39
CA GLU A 147 0.27 2.80 -2.67
C GLU A 147 -0.14 3.88 -3.68
N GLU A 148 -0.91 4.89 -3.28
CA GLU A 148 -1.27 6.03 -4.14
C GLU A 148 -0.02 6.75 -4.69
N GLU A 149 0.88 7.22 -3.81
CA GLU A 149 2.09 7.96 -4.20
C GLU A 149 2.99 7.13 -5.11
N LYS A 150 3.17 5.84 -4.77
CA LYS A 150 3.98 4.92 -5.55
C LYS A 150 3.40 4.71 -6.94
N MET A 151 2.09 4.49 -7.06
CA MET A 151 1.46 4.25 -8.36
C MET A 151 1.44 5.49 -9.24
N GLU A 152 1.14 6.64 -8.67
CA GLU A 152 1.19 7.91 -9.38
C GLU A 152 2.58 8.16 -9.95
N TYR A 153 3.61 7.95 -9.12
CA TYR A 153 4.99 8.13 -9.53
C TYR A 153 5.39 7.19 -10.68
N ILE A 154 5.15 5.88 -10.52
CA ILE A 154 5.56 4.90 -11.52
C ILE A 154 4.77 5.11 -12.82
N ALA A 155 3.46 5.38 -12.74
CA ALA A 155 2.63 5.61 -13.90
C ALA A 155 3.10 6.84 -14.71
N LYS A 156 3.42 7.93 -14.01
CA LYS A 156 3.94 9.16 -14.62
C LYS A 156 5.28 8.94 -15.32
N ASN A 157 6.22 8.28 -14.65
CA ASN A 157 7.60 8.16 -15.16
C ASN A 157 7.75 7.09 -16.25
N LEU A 158 6.93 6.03 -16.23
CA LEU A 158 7.01 4.96 -17.21
C LEU A 158 6.00 5.14 -18.36
N ASN A 159 5.32 6.30 -18.42
CA ASN A 159 4.27 6.63 -19.37
C ASN A 159 3.24 5.49 -19.50
N TRP A 160 2.93 4.87 -18.36
CA TRP A 160 1.90 3.84 -18.33
C TRP A 160 0.57 4.55 -18.50
N ARG A 161 -0.24 4.12 -19.48
CA ARG A 161 -1.61 4.59 -19.63
C ARG A 161 -2.42 4.14 -18.41
N TYR A 162 -2.35 4.91 -17.34
CA TYR A 162 -3.32 4.88 -16.28
C TYR A 162 -4.60 5.40 -16.91
N SER A 163 -5.56 4.52 -17.22
CA SER A 163 -6.91 4.99 -17.50
C SER A 163 -7.43 5.56 -16.17
N SER A 164 -7.36 6.88 -16.06
CA SER A 164 -7.93 7.71 -15.00
C SER A 164 -9.47 7.64 -14.97
N ASN A 165 -10.04 6.44 -15.03
CA ASN A 165 -11.44 6.17 -14.75
C ASN A 165 -11.55 5.42 -13.42
N HIS A 166 -10.86 5.92 -12.39
CA HIS A 166 -11.35 5.77 -11.03
C HIS A 166 -12.00 7.09 -10.64
N GLN A 167 -13.28 7.20 -10.98
CA GLN A 167 -14.21 7.82 -10.05
C GLN A 167 -13.95 7.19 -8.69
N MET A 168 -13.61 8.04 -7.72
CA MET A 168 -13.73 7.76 -6.31
C MET A 168 -15.16 7.30 -6.05
N VAL A 169 -15.38 5.98 -6.12
CA VAL A 169 -16.61 5.38 -5.60
C VAL A 169 -16.44 5.43 -4.09
N GLY A 170 -16.94 6.53 -3.51
CA GLY A 170 -17.42 6.52 -2.15
C GLY A 170 -18.42 5.37 -2.05
N LYS A 171 -18.00 4.30 -1.38
CA LYS A 171 -18.92 3.32 -0.82
C LYS A 171 -18.67 3.33 0.67
N ASP A 172 -19.49 4.13 1.34
CA ASP A 172 -19.78 3.94 2.76
C ASP A 172 -20.03 2.44 3.02
N PRO A 173 -19.29 1.80 3.92
CA PRO A 173 -19.53 0.42 4.28
C PRO A 173 -20.54 0.37 5.44
N LEU A 174 -21.72 0.98 5.29
CA LEU A 174 -22.83 0.83 6.23
C LEU A 174 -24.16 0.92 5.47
N LYS A 175 -24.53 -0.16 4.78
CA LYS A 175 -25.93 -0.47 4.41
C LYS A 175 -26.02 -1.87 3.80
N TYR A 176 -26.16 -2.85 4.66
CA TYR A 176 -26.91 -4.11 4.52
C TYR A 176 -27.08 -4.54 5.99
N GLU A 177 -28.26 -4.45 6.58
CA GLU A 177 -29.34 -5.41 6.38
C GLU A 177 -30.71 -4.73 6.29
N LYS A 178 -31.41 -5.00 5.18
CA LYS A 178 -32.84 -5.25 5.24
C LYS A 178 -33.16 -6.27 4.16
N SER A 179 -34.05 -7.20 4.53
CA SER A 179 -34.80 -8.14 3.69
C SER A 179 -34.26 -9.58 3.64
N ALA A 180 -34.80 -10.41 4.53
CA ALA A 180 -35.56 -11.58 4.08
C ALA A 180 -37.04 -11.22 4.36
N SER A 181 -37.87 -10.91 3.36
CA SER A 181 -38.60 -11.83 2.47
C SER A 181 -39.57 -12.74 3.24
N ILE A 182 -40.86 -12.90 2.94
CA ILE A 182 -41.79 -12.42 1.89
C ILE A 182 -43.19 -13.02 2.29
N THR A 183 -44.28 -12.24 2.17
CA THR A 183 -45.73 -12.59 1.89
C THR A 183 -46.46 -13.66 2.73
N HIS A 184 -47.80 -13.73 2.90
CA HIS A 184 -49.04 -13.13 2.38
C HIS A 184 -50.11 -13.49 3.46
N GLU A 185 -51.12 -12.69 3.80
CA GLU A 185 -52.56 -12.79 3.40
C GLU A 185 -53.33 -12.19 4.62
N GLU A 186 -54.01 -11.06 4.44
CA GLU A 186 -55.48 -10.94 4.31
C GLU A 186 -56.26 -10.96 5.65
N ASP A 187 -57.06 -9.90 5.77
CA ASP A 187 -58.40 -9.82 6.35
C ASP A 187 -58.68 -9.48 7.82
N ASN A 188 -59.58 -8.48 7.88
CA ASN A 188 -60.64 -8.20 8.84
C ASN A 188 -60.36 -7.34 10.07
N ASP A 189 -60.68 -6.05 9.89
CA ASP A 189 -61.82 -5.36 10.53
C ASP A 189 -62.09 -5.55 12.04
N SER A 190 -62.26 -4.36 12.64
CA SER A 190 -63.20 -4.01 13.73
C SER A 190 -62.73 -4.10 15.19
N ASN A 191 -62.78 -2.89 15.80
CA ASN A 191 -62.91 -2.50 17.21
C ASN A 191 -61.75 -2.72 18.19
#